data_AF-A0A7C3TKZ7-F1
#
_entry.id   AF-A0A7C3TKZ7-F1
#
_cell.length_a   1.000
_cell.length_b   1.000
_cell.length_c   1.000
_cell.angle_alpha   90.00
_cell.angle_beta   90.00
_cell.angle_gamma   90.00
#
_symmetry.space_group_name_H-M   'P 1'
#
loop_
_entity.id
_entity.type
_entity.pdbx_description
1 polymer ?
#
loop_
_entity_poly.entity_id
_entity_poly.type
_entity_poly.pdbx_seq_one_letter_code
_entity_poly.pdbx_strand_id
1 'polypeptide(L)'
;MVFKHNVLFNSMMASESNEKNIKQAAIYFFLATVITWYFVEWSPIYMSLNQKILSCCIAGAKWNVQMIAALVLMDERRWVFLRNIGVICLIGAIILIPYSISSLAGMENGTMFFLLSLVVSVSVMMVAYYYNVKKMKIGLGWFIGWVLCLVIAVAFQSFL
;
A
#
# COMPACT_ATOMS: atom_id res chain seq x y z
N MET A 1 -45.25 -2.94 -3.05
CA MET A 1 -44.43 -3.50 -4.16
C MET A 1 -43.20 -2.63 -4.49
N VAL A 2 -43.30 -1.29 -4.44
CA VAL A 2 -42.20 -0.32 -4.67
C VAL A 2 -41.00 -0.49 -3.71
N PHE A 3 -41.24 -0.79 -2.43
CA PHE A 3 -40.18 -0.92 -1.42
C PHE A 3 -39.23 -2.10 -1.69
N LYS A 4 -39.75 -3.23 -2.17
CA LYS A 4 -38.97 -4.45 -2.45
C LYS A 4 -38.10 -4.28 -3.70
N HIS A 5 -38.57 -3.50 -4.68
CA HIS A 5 -37.82 -3.21 -5.90
C HIS A 5 -36.65 -2.25 -5.65
N ASN A 6 -36.84 -1.23 -4.80
CA ASN A 6 -35.75 -0.33 -4.38
C ASN A 6 -34.66 -1.04 -3.58
N VAL A 7 -35.02 -1.99 -2.71
CA VAL A 7 -34.02 -2.77 -1.95
C VAL A 7 -33.19 -3.66 -2.87
N LEU A 8 -33.82 -4.34 -3.83
CA LEU A 8 -33.12 -5.17 -4.82
C LEU A 8 -32.20 -4.33 -5.71
N PHE A 9 -32.68 -3.20 -6.22
CA PHE A 9 -31.89 -2.31 -7.07
C PHE A 9 -30.68 -1.72 -6.32
N ASN A 10 -30.87 -1.27 -5.07
CA ASN A 10 -29.77 -0.78 -4.23
C ASN A 10 -28.77 -1.89 -3.88
N SER A 11 -29.23 -3.13 -3.67
CA SER A 11 -28.34 -4.26 -3.39
C SER A 11 -27.49 -4.65 -4.60
N MET A 12 -28.06 -4.60 -5.82
CA MET A 12 -27.32 -4.85 -7.07
C MET A 12 -26.29 -3.76 -7.35
N MET A 13 -26.67 -2.49 -7.20
CA MET A 13 -25.74 -1.36 -7.39
C MET A 13 -24.60 -1.39 -6.35
N ALA A 14 -24.88 -1.79 -5.12
CA ALA A 14 -23.87 -1.98 -4.09
C ALA A 14 -22.93 -3.16 -4.41
N SER A 15 -23.43 -4.26 -4.98
CA SER A 15 -22.60 -5.39 -5.38
C SER A 15 -21.68 -5.06 -6.56
N GLU A 16 -22.17 -4.34 -7.58
CA GLU A 16 -21.35 -3.93 -8.74
C GLU A 16 -20.24 -2.95 -8.34
N SER A 17 -20.56 -1.99 -7.46
CA SER A 17 -19.57 -1.07 -6.89
C SER A 17 -18.49 -1.83 -6.12
N ASN A 18 -18.87 -2.83 -5.33
CA ASN A 18 -17.93 -3.66 -4.57
C ASN A 18 -17.04 -4.52 -5.47
N GLU A 19 -17.59 -5.16 -6.49
CA GLU A 19 -16.81 -5.96 -7.43
C GLU A 19 -15.73 -5.12 -8.13
N LYS A 20 -16.10 -3.90 -8.56
CA LYS A 20 -15.16 -2.94 -9.13
C LYS A 20 -14.06 -2.57 -8.15
N ASN A 21 -14.41 -2.29 -6.89
CA ASN A 21 -13.42 -1.93 -5.86
C ASN A 21 -12.46 -3.08 -5.55
N ILE A 22 -12.95 -4.33 -5.53
CA ILE A 22 -12.13 -5.54 -5.34
C ILE A 22 -11.11 -5.68 -6.47
N LYS A 23 -11.59 -5.64 -7.73
CA LYS A 23 -10.73 -5.74 -8.92
C LYS A 23 -9.65 -4.65 -8.93
N GLN A 24 -10.05 -3.41 -8.64
CA GLN A 24 -9.11 -2.29 -8.58
C GLN A 24 -8.10 -2.45 -7.44
N ALA A 25 -8.53 -2.82 -6.23
CA ALA A 25 -7.63 -3.07 -5.11
C ALA A 25 -6.58 -4.13 -5.47
N ALA A 26 -7.00 -5.26 -6.03
CA ALA A 26 -6.11 -6.34 -6.45
C ALA A 26 -5.07 -5.86 -7.47
N ILE A 27 -5.49 -5.13 -8.49
CA ILE A 27 -4.57 -4.56 -9.51
C ILE A 27 -3.57 -3.60 -8.87
N TYR A 28 -4.04 -2.68 -8.01
CA TYR A 28 -3.16 -1.69 -7.39
C TYR A 28 -2.13 -2.33 -6.46
N PHE A 29 -2.53 -3.30 -5.63
CA PHE A 29 -1.58 -4.02 -4.77
C PHE A 29 -0.61 -4.87 -5.58
N PHE A 30 -1.07 -5.52 -6.65
CA PHE A 30 -0.19 -6.30 -7.52
C PHE A 30 0.88 -5.43 -8.17
N LEU A 31 0.48 -4.31 -8.81
CA LEU A 31 1.41 -3.37 -9.43
C LEU A 31 2.37 -2.76 -8.40
N ALA A 32 1.87 -2.37 -7.22
CA ALA A 32 2.70 -1.84 -6.15
C ALA A 32 3.76 -2.87 -5.70
N THR A 33 3.39 -4.15 -5.61
CA THR A 33 4.32 -5.23 -5.23
C THR A 33 5.41 -5.42 -6.28
N VAL A 34 5.04 -5.48 -7.57
CA VAL A 34 6.00 -5.64 -8.67
C VAL A 34 6.99 -4.48 -8.72
N ILE A 35 6.51 -3.24 -8.62
CA ILE A 35 7.38 -2.05 -8.64
C ILE A 35 8.28 -2.01 -7.40
N THR A 36 7.75 -2.39 -6.23
CA THR A 36 8.54 -2.45 -4.99
C THR A 36 9.64 -3.50 -5.08
N TRP A 37 9.36 -4.69 -5.64
CA TRP A 37 10.37 -5.70 -5.91
C TRP A 37 11.46 -5.15 -6.84
N TYR A 38 11.06 -4.49 -7.92
CA TYR A 38 12.00 -3.89 -8.86
C TYR A 38 12.91 -2.85 -8.19
N PHE A 39 12.38 -2.03 -7.28
CA PHE A 39 13.19 -1.11 -6.47
C PHE A 39 14.16 -1.82 -5.52
N VAL A 40 13.70 -2.87 -4.83
CA VAL A 40 14.53 -3.65 -3.90
C VAL A 40 15.65 -4.39 -4.63
N GLU A 41 15.43 -4.81 -5.89
CA GLU A 41 16.45 -5.47 -6.69
C GLU A 41 17.69 -4.59 -6.92
N TRP A 42 17.47 -3.29 -7.06
CA TRP A 42 18.52 -2.28 -7.23
C TRP A 42 18.99 -1.65 -5.90
N SER A 43 18.61 -2.24 -4.77
CA SER A 43 19.03 -1.72 -3.46
C SER A 43 20.54 -1.87 -3.25
N PRO A 44 21.23 -0.82 -2.76
CA PRO A 44 22.64 -0.90 -2.39
C PRO A 44 22.82 -1.44 -0.96
N ILE A 45 21.72 -1.67 -0.22
CA ILE A 45 21.73 -2.08 1.18
C ILE A 45 21.54 -3.60 1.30
N TYR A 46 20.66 -4.18 0.47
CA TYR A 46 20.36 -5.61 0.51
C TYR A 46 21.35 -6.38 -0.38
N MET A 47 22.42 -6.88 0.22
CA MET A 47 23.51 -7.56 -0.49
C MET A 47 23.18 -9.00 -0.92
N SER A 48 22.21 -9.64 -0.27
CA SER A 48 21.80 -11.01 -0.57
C SER A 48 20.35 -11.11 -1.04
N LEU A 49 20.06 -12.12 -1.86
CA LEU A 49 18.68 -12.45 -2.26
C LEU A 49 17.77 -12.69 -1.05
N ASN A 50 18.29 -13.32 0.01
CA ASN A 50 17.53 -13.58 1.24
C ASN A 50 17.11 -12.28 1.94
N GLN A 51 18.01 -11.29 2.03
CA GLN A 51 17.68 -9.96 2.59
C GLN A 51 16.64 -9.24 1.74
N LYS A 52 16.75 -9.30 0.41
CA LYS A 52 15.77 -8.71 -0.52
C LYS A 52 14.38 -9.33 -0.34
N ILE A 53 14.30 -10.66 -0.33
CA ILE A 53 13.05 -11.40 -0.09
C ILE A 53 12.47 -11.03 1.28
N LEU A 54 13.28 -11.04 2.33
CA LEU A 54 12.81 -10.73 3.68
C LEU A 54 12.32 -9.28 3.79
N SER A 55 13.00 -8.32 3.15
CA SER A 55 12.53 -6.93 3.08
C SER A 55 11.17 -6.81 2.38
N CYS A 56 10.99 -7.50 1.24
CA CYS A 56 9.70 -7.55 0.55
C CYS A 56 8.61 -8.25 1.39
N CYS A 57 8.95 -9.31 2.12
CA CYS A 57 8.03 -9.98 3.03
C CYS A 57 7.59 -9.04 4.16
N ILE A 58 8.50 -8.25 4.75
CA ILE A 58 8.16 -7.25 5.78
C ILE A 58 7.24 -6.17 5.21
N ALA A 59 7.57 -5.64 4.03
CA ALA A 59 6.74 -4.64 3.35
C ALA A 59 5.33 -5.18 3.03
N GLY A 60 5.25 -6.41 2.50
CA GLY A 60 3.99 -7.10 2.19
C GLY A 60 3.19 -7.47 3.44
N ALA A 61 3.84 -7.93 4.52
CA ALA A 61 3.20 -8.26 5.79
C ALA A 61 2.49 -7.03 6.39
N LYS A 62 3.13 -5.85 6.34
CA LYS A 62 2.50 -4.59 6.77
C LYS A 62 1.20 -4.32 6.02
N TRP A 63 1.18 -4.54 4.71
CA TRP A 63 -0.04 -4.36 3.90
C TRP A 63 -1.07 -5.42 4.25
N ASN A 64 -0.68 -6.69 4.37
CA ASN A 64 -1.57 -7.80 4.73
C ASN A 64 -2.25 -7.61 6.08
N VAL A 65 -1.53 -7.15 7.11
CA VAL A 65 -2.11 -6.83 8.43
C VAL A 65 -3.22 -5.80 8.30
N GLN A 66 -2.99 -4.72 7.52
CA GLN A 66 -4.00 -3.69 7.28
C GLN A 66 -5.19 -4.21 6.46
N MET A 67 -4.93 -5.06 5.47
CA MET A 67 -5.99 -5.65 4.67
C MET A 67 -6.88 -6.57 5.49
N ILE A 68 -6.29 -7.45 6.30
CA ILE A 68 -7.02 -8.35 7.21
C ILE A 68 -7.80 -7.54 8.24
N ALA A 69 -7.18 -6.52 8.85
CA ALA A 69 -7.86 -5.64 9.80
C ALA A 69 -9.09 -4.99 9.15
N ALA A 70 -8.98 -4.48 7.92
CA ALA A 70 -10.11 -3.89 7.21
C ALA A 70 -11.21 -4.91 6.89
N LEU A 71 -10.86 -6.14 6.53
CA LEU A 71 -11.85 -7.19 6.25
C LEU A 71 -12.62 -7.62 7.50
N VAL A 72 -12.00 -7.58 8.68
CA VAL A 72 -12.59 -8.03 9.94
C VAL A 72 -13.33 -6.90 10.66
N LEU A 73 -12.75 -5.69 10.71
CA LEU A 73 -13.21 -4.61 11.57
C LEU A 73 -14.02 -3.53 10.85
N MET A 74 -13.97 -3.47 9.52
CA MET A 74 -14.65 -2.43 8.75
C MET A 74 -15.98 -2.94 8.17
N ASP A 75 -16.96 -2.04 8.16
CA ASP A 75 -18.31 -2.24 7.64
C ASP A 75 -18.36 -2.37 6.10
N GLU A 76 -19.49 -2.05 5.46
CA GLU A 76 -19.61 -2.05 4.00
C GLU A 76 -18.54 -1.22 3.25
N ARG A 77 -17.86 -0.28 3.93
CA ARG A 77 -16.82 0.56 3.32
C ARG A 77 -15.48 -0.15 3.11
N ARG A 78 -15.31 -1.39 3.58
CA ARG A 78 -14.04 -2.14 3.54
C ARG A 78 -13.42 -2.20 2.15
N TRP A 79 -14.20 -2.45 1.10
CA TRP A 79 -13.67 -2.59 -0.26
C TRP A 79 -13.24 -1.25 -0.86
N VAL A 80 -13.98 -0.18 -0.57
CA VAL A 80 -13.60 1.19 -0.93
C VAL A 80 -12.30 1.58 -0.22
N PHE A 81 -12.18 1.22 1.06
CA PHE A 81 -10.98 1.47 1.85
C PHE A 81 -9.78 0.72 1.27
N LEU A 82 -9.90 -0.59 1.06
CA LEU A 82 -8.85 -1.44 0.48
C LEU A 82 -8.39 -0.94 -0.89
N ARG A 83 -9.33 -0.53 -1.75
CA ARG A 83 -9.00 0.10 -3.04
C ARG A 83 -8.15 1.36 -2.84
N ASN A 84 -8.57 2.25 -1.94
CA ASN A 84 -7.84 3.49 -1.68
C ASN A 84 -6.44 3.22 -1.09
N ILE A 85 -6.30 2.22 -0.22
CA ILE A 85 -4.99 1.79 0.29
C ILE A 85 -4.12 1.23 -0.83
N GLY A 86 -4.70 0.42 -1.72
CA GLY A 86 -4.02 -0.06 -2.91
C GLY A 86 -3.47 1.08 -3.76
N VAL A 87 -4.28 2.13 -4.02
CA VAL A 87 -3.83 3.34 -4.72
C VAL A 87 -2.67 4.01 -4.00
N ILE A 88 -2.76 4.19 -2.68
CA ILE A 88 -1.69 4.82 -1.89
C ILE A 88 -0.39 4.00 -1.98
N CYS A 89 -0.47 2.67 -1.88
CA CYS A 89 0.67 1.78 -2.08
C CYS A 89 1.26 1.90 -3.49
N LEU A 90 0.43 1.99 -4.52
CA LEU A 90 0.88 2.19 -5.89
C LEU A 90 1.57 3.54 -6.09
N ILE A 91 1.03 4.62 -5.54
CA ILE A 91 1.66 5.95 -5.54
C ILE A 91 3.06 5.87 -4.91
N GLY A 92 3.13 5.26 -3.72
CA GLY A 92 4.40 5.06 -3.03
C GLY A 92 5.41 4.29 -3.88
N ALA A 93 4.97 3.20 -4.52
CA ALA A 93 5.83 2.39 -5.38
C ALA A 93 6.29 3.16 -6.63
N ILE A 94 5.41 3.93 -7.27
CA ILE A 94 5.75 4.76 -8.44
C ILE A 94 6.84 5.78 -8.09
N ILE A 95 6.79 6.39 -6.90
CA ILE A 95 7.81 7.33 -6.41
C ILE A 95 9.20 6.69 -6.34
N LEU A 96 9.29 5.37 -6.19
CA LEU A 96 10.57 4.65 -6.12
C LEU A 96 11.20 4.39 -7.50
N ILE A 97 10.42 4.45 -8.58
CA ILE A 97 10.87 4.15 -9.96
C ILE A 97 12.09 4.98 -10.39
N PRO A 98 12.17 6.31 -10.15
CA PRO A 98 13.31 7.12 -10.57
C PRO A 98 14.65 6.59 -10.07
N TYR A 99 14.73 6.12 -8.83
CA TYR A 99 15.94 5.50 -8.30
C TYR A 99 16.27 4.22 -9.07
N SER A 100 15.30 3.32 -9.26
CA SER A 100 15.51 2.05 -9.95
C SER A 100 15.99 2.24 -11.40
N ILE A 101 15.45 3.23 -12.11
CA ILE A 101 15.87 3.57 -13.47
C ILE A 101 17.29 4.14 -13.46
N SER A 102 17.61 5.06 -12.54
CA SER A 102 18.93 5.64 -12.42
C SER A 102 20.00 4.58 -12.11
N SER A 103 19.68 3.64 -11.22
CA SER A 103 20.56 2.53 -10.86
C SER A 103 20.74 1.56 -12.03
N LEU A 104 19.67 1.21 -12.76
CA LEU A 104 19.76 0.36 -13.95
C LEU A 104 20.61 1.01 -15.06
N ALA A 105 20.45 2.32 -15.26
CA ALA A 105 21.19 3.08 -16.28
C ALA A 105 22.66 3.32 -15.90
N GLY A 106 23.10 2.89 -14.71
CA GLY A 106 24.47 3.13 -14.22
C GLY A 106 24.77 4.60 -13.95
N MET A 107 23.74 5.45 -13.79
CA MET A 107 23.89 6.89 -13.56
C MET A 107 24.17 7.19 -12.09
N GLU A 108 23.30 6.71 -11.20
CA GLU A 108 23.44 6.90 -9.75
C GLU A 108 22.78 5.74 -9.00
N ASN A 109 23.54 5.05 -8.15
CA ASN A 109 23.10 3.92 -7.32
C ASN A 109 23.50 4.11 -5.84
N GLY A 110 23.68 5.37 -5.41
CA GLY A 110 24.14 5.70 -4.08
C GLY A 110 23.08 5.42 -3.00
N THR A 111 23.54 4.96 -1.84
CA THR A 111 22.70 4.70 -0.65
C THR A 111 21.87 5.93 -0.24
N MET A 112 22.42 7.14 -0.39
CA MET A 112 21.69 8.37 -0.05
C MET A 112 20.46 8.57 -0.96
N PHE A 113 20.59 8.39 -2.27
CA PHE A 113 19.46 8.52 -3.20
C PHE A 113 18.40 7.46 -2.91
N PHE A 114 18.81 6.21 -2.69
CA PHE A 114 17.92 5.11 -2.27
C PHE A 114 17.11 5.47 -1.02
N LEU A 115 17.79 5.95 0.03
CA LEU A 115 17.15 6.32 1.30
C LEU A 115 16.21 7.54 1.13
N LEU A 116 16.62 8.55 0.36
CA LEU A 116 15.77 9.71 0.08
C LEU A 116 14.51 9.31 -0.69
N SER A 117 14.61 8.43 -1.69
CA SER A 117 13.44 7.89 -2.40
C SER A 117 12.47 7.17 -1.46
N LEU A 118 12.99 6.38 -0.52
CA LEU A 118 12.17 5.73 0.51
C LEU A 118 11.48 6.75 1.42
N VAL A 119 12.21 7.75 1.93
CA VAL A 119 11.65 8.78 2.81
C VAL A 119 10.55 9.58 2.11
N VAL A 120 10.76 9.97 0.85
CA VAL A 120 9.76 10.70 0.05
C VAL A 120 8.54 9.81 -0.19
N SER A 121 8.73 8.56 -0.59
CA SER A 121 7.65 7.59 -0.81
C SER A 121 6.78 7.43 0.44
N VAL A 122 7.41 7.13 1.59
CA VAL A 122 6.72 6.95 2.87
C VAL A 122 6.00 8.22 3.31
N SER A 123 6.61 9.40 3.14
CA SER A 123 6.00 10.69 3.51
C SER A 123 4.75 10.99 2.70
N VAL A 124 4.81 10.81 1.38
CA VAL A 124 3.65 11.01 0.49
C VAL A 124 2.55 10.01 0.83
N MET A 125 2.90 8.74 1.04
CA MET A 125 1.93 7.71 1.45
C MET A 125 1.26 8.05 2.78
N MET A 126 2.02 8.56 3.76
CA MET A 126 1.49 8.94 5.08
C MET A 126 0.45 10.06 4.97
N VAL A 127 0.76 11.12 4.20
CA VAL A 127 -0.18 12.23 3.96
C VAL A 127 -1.42 11.75 3.21
N ALA A 128 -1.25 10.96 2.14
CA ALA A 128 -2.36 10.43 1.35
C ALA A 128 -3.27 9.51 2.18
N TYR A 129 -2.68 8.67 3.04
CA TYR A 129 -3.42 7.80 3.95
C TYR A 129 -4.19 8.60 4.99
N TYR A 130 -3.56 9.62 5.61
CA TYR A 130 -4.24 10.50 6.56
C TYR A 130 -5.44 11.21 5.91
N TYR A 131 -5.26 11.75 4.71
CA TYR A 131 -6.34 12.36 3.96
C TYR A 131 -7.47 11.37 3.67
N ASN A 132 -7.14 10.13 3.28
CA ASN A 132 -8.12 9.08 3.05
C ASN A 132 -8.90 8.71 4.33
N VAL A 133 -8.22 8.57 5.47
CA VAL A 133 -8.85 8.32 6.78
C VAL A 133 -9.84 9.42 7.14
N LYS A 134 -9.46 10.69 6.95
CA LYS A 134 -10.35 11.84 7.20
C LYS A 134 -11.54 11.87 6.23
N LYS A 135 -11.28 11.66 4.93
CA LYS A 135 -12.32 11.64 3.89
C LYS A 135 -13.35 10.53 4.14
N MET A 136 -12.90 9.36 4.56
CA MET A 136 -13.77 8.20 4.81
C MET A 136 -14.45 8.21 6.19
N LYS A 137 -14.06 9.12 7.10
CA LYS A 137 -14.58 9.22 8.47
C LYS A 137 -14.50 7.89 9.24
N ILE A 138 -13.37 7.17 9.10
CA ILE A 138 -13.17 5.84 9.73
C ILE A 138 -12.47 5.91 11.09
N GLY A 139 -12.16 7.11 11.58
CA GLY A 139 -11.50 7.33 12.87
C GLY A 139 -9.98 7.35 12.78
N LEU A 140 -9.33 8.16 13.62
CA LEU A 140 -7.88 8.36 13.59
C LEU A 140 -7.08 7.10 13.99
N GLY A 141 -7.71 6.15 14.69
CA GLY A 141 -7.10 4.88 15.07
C GLY A 141 -6.56 4.08 13.88
N TRP A 142 -7.18 4.16 12.70
CA TRP A 142 -6.67 3.51 11.49
C TRP A 142 -5.36 4.12 10.97
N PHE A 143 -5.20 5.43 11.12
CA PHE A 143 -3.95 6.10 10.79
C PHE A 143 -2.86 5.73 11.78
N ILE A 144 -3.16 5.78 13.07
CA ILE A 144 -2.21 5.40 14.13
C ILE A 144 -1.77 3.94 13.96
N GLY A 145 -2.71 3.02 13.74
CA GLY A 145 -2.41 1.61 13.49
C GLY A 145 -1.50 1.42 12.29
N TRP A 146 -1.73 2.16 11.19
CA TRP A 146 -0.85 2.10 10.02
C TRP A 146 0.56 2.62 10.31
N VAL A 147 0.68 3.74 11.04
CA VAL A 147 1.97 4.30 11.45
C VAL A 147 2.72 3.33 12.38
N LEU A 148 2.02 2.68 13.31
CA LEU A 148 2.63 1.66 14.17
C LEU A 148 3.15 0.47 13.36
N CYS A 149 2.38 -0.03 12.39
CA CYS A 149 2.87 -1.10 11.50
C CYS A 149 4.10 -0.64 10.70
N LEU A 150 4.17 0.63 10.30
CA LEU A 150 5.33 1.19 9.61
C LEU A 150 6.57 1.24 10.53
N VAL A 151 6.42 1.70 11.77
CA VAL A 151 7.53 1.75 12.75
C VAL A 151 8.08 0.34 12.99
N ILE A 152 7.21 -0.64 13.18
CA ILE A 152 7.61 -2.04 13.38
C ILE A 152 8.33 -2.58 12.14
N ALA A 153 7.83 -2.29 10.94
CA ALA A 153 8.47 -2.72 9.70
C ALA A 153 9.89 -2.13 9.54
N VAL A 154 10.06 -0.83 9.81
CA VAL A 154 11.36 -0.16 9.76
C VAL A 154 12.31 -0.74 10.81
N ALA A 155 11.82 -1.00 12.03
CA ALA A 155 12.61 -1.66 13.07
C ALA A 155 13.12 -3.02 12.60
N PHE A 156 12.25 -3.89 12.05
CA PHE A 156 12.69 -5.17 11.50
C PHE A 156 13.66 -5.03 10.33
N GLN A 157 13.44 -4.05 9.45
CA GLN A 157 14.34 -3.79 8.32
C GLN A 157 15.71 -3.24 8.74
N SER A 158 15.85 -2.66 9.94
CA SER A 158 17.13 -2.20 10.46
C SER A 158 18.04 -3.33 10.97
N PHE A 159 17.50 -4.54 11.14
CA PHE A 159 18.24 -5.75 11.53
C PHE A 159 18.60 -6.64 10.33
N LEU A 160 18.30 -6.19 9.11
CA LEU A 160 18.64 -6.84 7.84
C LEU A 160 20.02 -6.42 7.35
#